data_AF-A0A3G9JHV2-F1
#
_entry.id   AF-A0A3G9JHV2-F1
#
_cell.length_a   1.000
_cell.length_b   1.000
_cell.length_c   1.000
_cell.angle_alpha   90.00
_cell.angle_beta   90.00
_cell.angle_gamma   90.00
#
_symmetry.space_group_name_H-M   'P 1'
#
loop_
_entity.id
_entity.type
_entity.pdbx_description
1 polymer ?
#
loop_
_entity_poly.entity_id
_entity_poly.type
_entity_poly.pdbx_seq_one_letter_code
_entity_poly.pdbx_strand_id
1 'polypeptide(L)' 'MKKIIALLLALTLVMSMASVASAHSGRTDKHGGHKCSEKSKKKGLCTGYHYH' A
#
# COMPACT_ATOMS: atom_id res chain seq x y z
N MET A 1 19.21 -28.97 -5.90
CA MET A 1 17.74 -29.07 -5.96
C MET A 1 17.05 -28.53 -4.70
N LYS A 2 17.12 -29.21 -3.54
CA LYS A 2 16.42 -28.78 -2.30
C LYS A 2 16.70 -27.33 -1.86
N LYS A 3 17.96 -26.88 -1.94
CA LYS A 3 18.36 -25.50 -1.61
C LYS A 3 17.77 -24.45 -2.56
N ILE A 4 17.65 -24.78 -3.85
CA ILE A 4 17.07 -23.90 -4.87
C ILE A 4 15.57 -23.76 -4.66
N ILE A 5 14.88 -24.87 -4.36
CA ILE A 5 13.45 -24.88 -4.05
C ILE A 5 13.17 -24.03 -2.80
N ALA A 6 13.97 -24.19 -1.75
CA ALA A 6 13.87 -23.37 -0.55
C ALA A 6 14.07 -21.87 -0.83
N LEU A 7 15.04 -21.53 -1.69
CA LEU A 7 15.29 -20.14 -2.10
C LEU A 7 14.11 -19.54 -2.87
N LEU A 8 13.52 -20.31 -3.80
CA LEU A 8 12.36 -19.88 -4.58
C LEU A 8 11.14 -19.67 -3.68
N LEU A 9 10.88 -20.59 -2.74
CA LEU A 9 9.80 -20.45 -1.76
C LEU A 9 9.97 -19.20 -0.88
N ALA A 10 11.18 -18.95 -0.39
CA ALA A 10 11.48 -17.75 0.38
C ALA A 10 11.26 -16.48 -0.45
N LEU A 11 11.68 -16.46 -1.72
CA LEU A 11 11.49 -15.32 -2.61
C LEU A 11 10.00 -15.05 -2.89
N THR A 12 9.22 -16.10 -3.14
CA THR A 12 7.76 -15.95 -3.33
C THR A 12 7.06 -15.41 -2.10
N LEU A 13 7.51 -15.79 -0.90
CA LEU A 13 6.95 -15.30 0.36
C LEU A 13 7.29 -13.82 0.60
N VAL A 14 8.49 -13.37 0.22
CA VAL A 14 8.86 -11.96 0.32
C VAL A 14 8.04 -11.10 -0.66
N MET A 15 7.87 -11.58 -1.90
CA MET A 15 7.12 -10.84 -2.92
C MET A 15 5.62 -10.72 -2.61
N SER A 16 5.02 -11.70 -1.91
CA SER A 16 3.60 -11.63 -1.54
C SER A 16 3.28 -10.57 -0.47
N MET A 17 4.31 -10.09 0.24
CA MET A 17 4.17 -9.04 1.27
C MET A 17 4.34 -7.62 0.70
N ALA A 18 4.59 -7.48 -0.60
CA ALA A 18 4.72 -6.17 -1.23
C ALA A 18 3.35 -5.47 -1.29
N SER A 19 3.18 -4.42 -0.49
CA SER A 19 2.02 -3.52 -0.59
C SER A 19 2.29 -2.42 -1.61
N VAL A 20 1.34 -2.18 -2.51
CA VAL A 20 1.40 -1.08 -3.47
C VAL A 20 0.86 0.19 -2.83
N ALA A 21 1.76 1.03 -2.30
CA ALA A 21 1.38 2.36 -1.83
C ALA A 21 1.27 3.33 -3.02
N SER A 22 0.07 3.86 -3.28
CA SER A 22 -0.15 4.85 -4.33
C SER A 22 -0.18 6.26 -3.75
N ALA A 23 0.84 7.06 -4.05
CA ALA A 23 0.90 8.43 -3.58
C ALA A 23 -0.26 9.26 -4.15
N HIS A 24 -0.93 10.04 -3.30
CA HIS A 24 -1.99 10.94 -3.72
C HIS A 24 -2.04 12.21 -2.89
N SER A 25 -2.71 13.23 -3.44
CA SER A 25 -2.95 14.46 -2.71
C SER A 25 -3.88 14.22 -1.52
N GLY A 26 -3.44 14.67 -0.35
CA GLY A 26 -4.19 14.68 0.89
C GLY A 26 -3.40 15.49 1.91
N ARG A 27 -4.06 16.39 2.63
CA ARG A 27 -3.42 17.18 3.68
C ARG A 27 -3.65 16.49 5.00
N THR A 28 -2.58 16.01 5.62
CA THR A 28 -2.62 15.41 6.95
C THR A 28 -3.19 16.40 7.95
N ASP A 29 -4.15 15.94 8.75
CA ASP A 29 -4.76 16.70 9.81
C ASP A 29 -3.95 16.59 11.12
N LYS A 30 -4.41 17.26 12.17
CA LYS A 30 -3.71 17.30 13.46
C LYS A 30 -3.61 15.94 14.17
N HIS A 31 -4.35 14.93 13.71
CA HIS A 31 -4.35 13.59 14.30
C HIS A 31 -3.41 12.64 13.54
N GLY A 32 -2.89 13.01 12.38
CA GLY A 32 -1.96 12.19 11.60
C GLY A 32 -2.59 11.44 10.42
N GLY A 33 -3.89 11.62 10.16
CA GLY A 33 -4.54 11.07 8.96
C GLY A 33 -5.13 12.16 8.09
N HIS A 34 -5.93 11.78 7.09
CA HIS A 34 -6.67 12.73 6.29
C HIS A 34 -7.91 12.13 5.62
N LYS A 35 -8.87 12.99 5.29
CA LYS A 35 -10.01 12.64 4.42
C LYS A 35 -9.57 12.70 2.96
N CYS A 36 -9.85 11.65 2.20
CA CYS A 36 -9.57 11.61 0.78
C CYS A 36 -10.34 12.69 0.00
N SER A 37 -9.63 13.38 -0.91
CA SER A 37 -10.25 14.29 -1.86
C SER A 37 -11.14 13.52 -2.85
N GLU A 38 -12.19 14.16 -3.37
CA GLU A 38 -13.01 13.56 -4.43
C GLU A 38 -12.20 13.17 -5.67
N LYS A 39 -11.17 13.96 -6.01
CA LYS A 39 -10.25 13.67 -7.12
C LYS A 39 -9.47 12.37 -6.88
N SER A 40 -8.99 12.14 -5.65
CA SER A 40 -8.28 10.91 -5.28
C SER A 40 -9.21 9.71 -5.28
N LYS A 41 -10.45 9.86 -4.77
CA LYS A 41 -11.48 8.82 -4.77
C LYS A 41 -11.90 8.42 -6.17
N LYS A 42 -12.13 9.38 -7.06
CA LYS A 42 -12.47 9.13 -8.48
C LYS A 42 -11.39 8.36 -9.23
N LYS A 43 -10.12 8.51 -8.82
CA LYS A 43 -8.98 7.75 -9.36
C LYS A 43 -8.80 6.36 -8.72
N GLY A 44 -9.61 6.00 -7.73
CA GLY A 44 -9.47 4.74 -7.00
C GLY A 44 -8.25 4.68 -6.08
N LEU A 45 -7.65 5.81 -5.74
CA LEU A 45 -6.41 5.84 -4.94
C LEU A 45 -6.67 5.64 -3.44
N CYS A 46 -7.87 6.01 -2.98
CA CYS A 46 -8.34 5.81 -1.62
C CYS A 46 -9.87 5.99 -1.54
N THR A 47 -10.50 5.60 -0.43
CA THR A 47 -11.98 5.51 -0.35
C THR A 47 -12.61 6.20 0.88
N GLY A 48 -11.82 6.83 1.76
CA GLY A 48 -12.36 7.39 3.01
C GLY A 48 -11.39 8.28 3.78
N TYR A 49 -11.51 8.30 5.12
CA TYR A 49 -10.42 8.78 5.97
C TYR A 49 -9.39 7.67 6.10
N HIS A 50 -8.11 8.01 6.01
CA HIS A 50 -7.06 7.08 6.35
C HIS A 50 -5.95 7.74 7.15
N TYR A 51 -5.24 6.92 7.90
CA TYR A 51 -4.07 7.30 8.66
C TYR A 51 -2.81 7.10 7.82
N HIS A 52 -1.80 7.95 8.01
CA HIS A 52 -0.48 7.78 7.38
C HIS A 52 0.47 6.99 8.27
#